data_AF-A0A8T4EHP6-F1
#
_entry.id   AF-A0A8T4EHP6-F1
#
_cell.length_a   1.000
_cell.length_b   1.000
_cell.length_c   1.000
_cell.angle_alpha   90.00
_cell.angle_beta   90.00
_cell.angle_gamma   90.00
#
_symmetry.space_group_name_H-M   'P 1'
#
loop_
_entity.id
_entity.type
_entity.pdbx_description
1 polymer ?
#
loop_
_entity_poly.entity_id
_entity_poly.type
_entity_poly.pdbx_seq_one_letter_code
_entity_poly.pdbx_strand_id
1 'polypeptide(L)'
;MNIFAHIMINYVALSFIIPETQKYLIPIAIFSVIPDLDHLPGYVKLRFNLRKLSKIRPEEHINHFRTAMQEPAGILIGILVLLILYLFGIDETYLIIVAICLALHWLVDFLTVDTRPLYPFSNKRVNFFFHTRKQRLVREAVITPIALILFLLAYF
;
A
#
# COMPACT_ATOMS: atom_id res chain seq x y z
N MET A 1 6.03 3.56 -2.32
CA MET A 1 5.65 2.89 -1.07
C MET A 1 6.75 1.90 -0.67
N ASN A 2 6.83 1.48 0.59
CA ASN A 2 7.76 0.43 1.03
C ASN A 2 7.06 -0.94 0.92
N ILE A 3 7.24 -1.60 -0.22
CA ILE A 3 6.55 -2.87 -0.54
C ILE A 3 6.89 -3.97 0.46
N PHE A 4 8.15 -4.06 0.89
CA PHE A 4 8.57 -5.08 1.85
C PHE A 4 7.86 -4.91 3.20
N ALA A 5 7.75 -3.68 3.69
CA ALA A 5 7.01 -3.42 4.92
C ALA A 5 5.53 -3.83 4.80
N HIS A 6 4.90 -3.60 3.64
CA HIS A 6 3.52 -4.02 3.41
C HIS A 6 3.35 -5.52 3.45
N ILE A 7 4.19 -6.27 2.71
CA ILE A 7 4.14 -7.73 2.69
C ILE A 7 4.36 -8.30 4.09
N MET A 8 5.39 -7.82 4.81
CA MET A 8 5.75 -8.32 6.13
C MET A 8 4.68 -8.02 7.17
N ILE A 9 4.16 -6.79 7.21
CA ILE A 9 3.11 -6.40 8.18
C ILE A 9 1.81 -7.14 7.89
N ASN A 10 1.42 -7.28 6.62
CA ASN A 10 0.23 -8.05 6.24
C ASN A 10 0.38 -9.53 6.62
N TYR A 11 1.55 -10.12 6.38
CA TYR A 11 1.83 -11.50 6.79
C TYR A 11 1.70 -11.67 8.31
N VAL A 12 2.33 -10.80 9.09
CA VAL A 12 2.26 -10.83 10.57
C VAL A 12 0.83 -10.67 11.06
N ALA A 13 0.04 -9.78 10.47
CA ALA A 13 -1.36 -9.64 10.86
C ALA A 13 -2.18 -10.90 10.53
N LEU A 14 -1.95 -11.48 9.36
CA LEU A 14 -2.65 -12.69 8.92
C LEU A 14 -2.24 -13.94 9.70
N SER A 15 -1.02 -14.01 10.24
CA SER A 15 -0.58 -15.15 11.06
C SER A 15 -1.36 -15.29 12.37
N PHE A 16 -2.02 -14.24 12.84
CA PHE A 16 -2.93 -14.31 14.00
C PHE A 16 -4.34 -14.80 13.64
N ILE A 17 -4.68 -14.88 12.35
CA ILE A 17 -6.03 -15.16 11.87
C ILE A 17 -6.07 -16.50 11.13
N ILE A 18 -5.08 -16.79 10.29
CA ILE A 18 -5.04 -17.94 9.39
C ILE A 18 -4.08 -19.00 9.96
N PRO A 19 -4.57 -20.21 10.28
CA PRO A 19 -3.69 -21.33 10.60
C PRO A 19 -2.77 -21.64 9.40
N GLU A 20 -1.52 -21.99 9.69
CA GLU A 20 -0.54 -22.35 8.65
C GLU A 20 -0.31 -21.27 7.58
N THR A 21 -0.30 -20.00 8.00
CA THR A 21 -0.13 -18.81 7.14
C THR A 21 1.07 -18.89 6.19
N GLN A 22 2.12 -19.65 6.53
CA GLN A 22 3.27 -19.91 5.66
C GLN A 22 2.89 -20.44 4.27
N LYS A 23 1.80 -21.21 4.15
CA LYS A 23 1.29 -21.72 2.86
C LYS A 23 0.80 -20.61 1.94
N TYR A 24 0.43 -19.46 2.51
CA TYR A 24 -0.19 -18.34 1.80
C TYR A 24 0.77 -17.17 1.58
N LEU A 25 2.08 -17.34 1.80
CA LEU A 25 3.07 -16.27 1.64
C LEU A 25 3.01 -15.61 0.25
N ILE A 26 2.91 -16.41 -0.82
CA ILE A 26 2.84 -15.89 -2.19
C ILE A 26 1.52 -15.11 -2.42
N PRO A 27 0.32 -15.67 -2.13
CA PRO A 27 -0.92 -14.91 -2.17
C PRO A 27 -0.86 -13.60 -1.37
N ILE A 28 -0.34 -13.63 -0.14
CA ILE A 28 -0.22 -12.44 0.71
C ILE A 28 0.67 -11.40 0.05
N ALA A 29 1.81 -11.81 -0.51
CA ALA A 29 2.71 -10.89 -1.21
C ALA A 29 2.03 -10.24 -2.43
N ILE A 30 1.31 -11.03 -3.24
CA ILE A 30 0.58 -10.52 -4.41
C ILE A 30 -0.49 -9.52 -3.98
N PHE A 31 -1.34 -9.89 -3.02
CA PHE A 31 -2.44 -9.02 -2.57
C PHE A 31 -1.97 -7.83 -1.73
N SER A 32 -0.74 -7.85 -1.21
CA SER A 32 -0.13 -6.68 -0.57
C SER A 32 0.33 -5.63 -1.59
N VAL A 33 0.59 -6.02 -2.85
CA VAL A 33 1.07 -5.15 -3.92
C VAL A 33 -0.08 -4.66 -4.81
N ILE A 34 -1.13 -5.46 -5.02
CA ILE A 34 -2.27 -5.07 -5.86
C ILE A 34 -2.86 -3.69 -5.49
N PRO A 35 -3.03 -3.33 -4.21
CA PRO A 35 -3.53 -2.00 -3.84
C PRO A 35 -2.67 -0.85 -4.39
N ASP A 36 -1.35 -1.02 -4.56
CA ASP A 36 -0.45 -0.01 -5.16
C ASP A 36 -0.78 0.35 -6.61
N LEU A 37 -1.61 -0.47 -7.28
CA LEU A 37 -2.08 -0.15 -8.62
C LEU A 37 -2.94 1.13 -8.63
N ASP A 38 -3.40 1.59 -7.47
CA ASP A 38 -4.01 2.93 -7.28
C ASP A 38 -3.09 4.07 -7.77
N HIS A 39 -1.77 3.87 -7.77
CA HIS A 39 -0.77 4.84 -8.23
C HIS A 39 -0.66 4.91 -9.77
N LEU A 40 -1.20 3.93 -10.51
CA LEU A 40 -1.11 3.85 -11.97
C LEU A 40 -1.59 5.12 -12.71
N PRO A 41 -2.71 5.77 -12.33
CA PRO A 41 -3.13 7.04 -12.95
C PRO A 41 -2.07 8.14 -12.83
N GLY A 42 -1.33 8.14 -11.72
CA GLY A 42 -0.19 9.04 -11.49
C GLY A 42 0.94 8.81 -12.49
N TYR A 43 1.36 7.56 -12.66
CA TYR A 43 2.39 7.17 -13.65
C TYR A 43 1.97 7.53 -15.07
N VAL A 44 0.71 7.28 -15.43
CA VAL A 44 0.15 7.61 -16.74
C VAL A 44 0.20 9.12 -16.99
N LYS A 45 -0.28 9.93 -16.03
CA LYS A 45 -0.24 11.40 -16.10
C LYS A 45 1.19 11.92 -16.28
N LEU A 46 2.16 11.30 -15.63
CA LEU A 46 3.58 11.65 -15.70
C LEU A 46 4.15 11.40 -17.11
N ARG A 47 3.83 10.22 -17.68
CA ARG A 47 4.27 9.83 -19.03
C ARG A 47 3.79 10.79 -20.11
N PHE A 48 2.57 11.31 -20.00
CA PHE A 48 2.05 12.30 -20.95
C PHE A 48 2.59 13.72 -20.72
N ASN A 49 3.21 14.01 -19.57
CA ASN A 49 3.73 15.33 -19.20
C ASN A 49 5.26 15.35 -19.03
N LEU A 50 5.99 14.48 -19.74
CA LEU A 50 7.45 14.34 -19.63
C LEU A 50 8.22 15.67 -19.78
N ARG A 51 7.73 16.60 -20.62
CA ARG A 51 8.33 17.94 -20.80
C ARG A 51 8.19 18.88 -19.59
N LYS A 52 7.21 18.64 -18.70
CA LYS A 52 7.05 19.42 -17.45
C LYS A 52 7.96 18.89 -16.33
N LEU A 53 8.27 17.60 -16.31
CA LEU A 53 9.09 16.97 -15.26
C LEU A 53 10.53 17.48 -15.22
N SER A 54 11.13 17.82 -16.35
CA SER A 54 12.50 18.35 -16.39
C SER A 54 12.64 19.73 -15.73
N LYS A 55 11.53 20.40 -15.41
CA LYS A 55 11.48 21.73 -14.76
C LYS A 55 11.06 21.68 -13.30
N ILE A 56 10.71 20.51 -12.78
CA ILE A 56 10.13 20.35 -11.43
C ILE A 56 11.26 19.93 -10.48
N ARG A 57 11.30 20.53 -9.28
CA ARG A 57 12.29 20.13 -8.26
C ARG A 57 12.01 18.69 -7.82
N PRO A 58 13.02 17.87 -7.53
CA PRO A 58 12.83 16.48 -7.07
C PRO A 58 11.84 16.32 -5.90
N GLU A 59 11.71 17.35 -5.07
CA GLU A 59 10.82 17.43 -3.91
C GLU A 59 9.33 17.53 -4.30
N GLU A 60 9.04 18.13 -5.46
CA GLU A 60 7.69 18.36 -5.98
C GLU A 60 7.18 17.18 -6.83
N HIS A 61 8.07 16.26 -7.22
CA HIS A 61 7.70 15.04 -7.97
C HIS A 61 6.65 14.21 -7.23
N ILE A 62 6.76 14.10 -5.91
CA ILE A 62 5.85 13.27 -5.09
C ILE A 62 4.41 13.80 -5.16
N ASN A 63 4.23 15.13 -5.19
CA ASN A 63 2.89 15.72 -5.33
C ASN A 63 2.31 15.55 -6.75
N HIS A 64 3.16 15.38 -7.77
CA HIS A 64 2.72 15.19 -9.16
C HIS A 64 2.22 13.78 -9.47
N PHE A 65 2.70 12.78 -8.73
CA PHE A 65 2.20 11.40 -8.82
C PHE A 65 0.78 11.25 -8.27
N ARG A 66 0.36 12.09 -7.32
CA ARG A 66 -0.99 12.01 -6.79
C ARG A 66 -2.02 12.56 -7.77
N THR A 67 -3.11 11.82 -7.94
CA THR A 67 -4.25 12.22 -8.77
C THR A 67 -5.55 12.08 -7.99
N ALA A 68 -6.58 12.82 -8.39
CA ALA A 68 -7.90 12.76 -7.77
C ALA A 68 -8.55 11.38 -7.95
N MET A 69 -8.08 10.63 -8.95
CA MET A 69 -8.57 9.31 -9.30
C MET A 69 -7.88 8.19 -8.52
N GLN A 70 -6.80 8.49 -7.79
CA GLN A 70 -6.01 7.48 -7.10
C GLN A 70 -6.85 6.73 -6.05
N GLU A 71 -7.47 7.44 -5.11
CA GLU A 71 -8.24 6.80 -4.03
C GLU A 71 -9.48 6.05 -4.56
N PRO A 72 -10.31 6.64 -5.46
CA PRO A 72 -11.41 5.90 -6.08
C PRO A 72 -10.94 4.67 -6.87
N ALA A 73 -9.80 4.76 -7.57
CA ALA A 73 -9.24 3.62 -8.31
C ALA A 73 -8.81 2.49 -7.36
N GLY A 74 -8.15 2.81 -6.25
CA GLY A 74 -7.77 1.81 -5.24
C GLY A 74 -8.98 1.07 -4.67
N ILE A 75 -10.04 1.81 -4.30
CA ILE A 75 -11.31 1.21 -3.81
C ILE A 75 -11.94 0.32 -4.89
N LEU A 76 -12.02 0.82 -6.13
CA LEU A 76 -12.61 0.07 -7.24
C LEU A 76 -11.83 -1.22 -7.54
N ILE A 77 -10.49 -1.16 -7.54
CA ILE A 77 -9.62 -2.32 -7.72
C ILE A 77 -9.85 -3.33 -6.60
N GLY A 78 -9.90 -2.89 -5.34
CA GLY A 78 -10.18 -3.76 -4.19
C GLY A 78 -11.53 -4.47 -4.30
N ILE A 79 -12.59 -3.74 -4.63
CA ILE A 79 -13.94 -4.31 -4.84
C ILE A 79 -13.94 -5.30 -6.00
N LEU A 80 -13.30 -4.97 -7.13
CA LEU A 80 -13.25 -5.84 -8.30
C LEU A 80 -12.52 -7.15 -8.00
N VAL A 81 -11.39 -7.09 -7.28
CA VAL A 81 -10.62 -8.27 -6.89
C VAL A 81 -11.45 -9.17 -5.97
N LEU A 82 -12.10 -8.61 -4.95
CA LEU A 82 -12.98 -9.37 -4.06
C LEU A 82 -14.16 -10.01 -4.83
N LEU A 83 -14.79 -9.25 -5.73
CA LEU A 83 -15.90 -9.75 -6.54
C LEU A 83 -15.47 -10.89 -7.45
N ILE A 84 -14.31 -10.78 -8.13
CA ILE A 84 -13.77 -11.85 -8.96
C ILE A 84 -13.54 -13.10 -8.11
N LEU A 85 -12.81 -12.98 -6.99
CA LEU A 85 -12.54 -14.13 -6.13
C LEU A 85 -13.82 -14.82 -5.65
N TYR A 86 -14.84 -14.03 -5.29
CA TYR A 86 -16.14 -14.54 -4.89
C TYR A 86 -16.88 -15.27 -6.03
N LEU A 87 -16.95 -14.67 -7.23
CA LEU A 87 -17.66 -15.25 -8.38
C LEU A 87 -17.02 -16.54 -8.88
N PHE A 88 -15.70 -16.70 -8.73
CA PHE A 88 -14.99 -17.92 -9.09
C PHE A 88 -14.98 -18.98 -7.98
N GLY A 89 -15.69 -18.74 -6.86
CA GLY A 89 -15.78 -19.69 -5.75
C GLY A 89 -14.43 -19.98 -5.09
N ILE A 90 -13.53 -18.99 -5.08
CA ILE A 90 -12.23 -19.13 -4.42
C ILE A 90 -12.44 -19.27 -2.92
N ASP A 91 -11.64 -20.13 -2.29
CA ASP A 91 -11.66 -20.42 -0.86
C ASP A 91 -11.68 -19.14 0.01
N GLU A 92 -12.52 -19.16 1.05
CA GLU A 92 -12.75 -18.04 1.98
C GLU A 92 -11.45 -17.47 2.56
N THR A 93 -10.42 -18.29 2.72
CA THR A 93 -9.09 -17.89 3.18
C THR A 93 -8.49 -16.81 2.27
N TYR A 94 -8.65 -16.92 0.95
CA TYR A 94 -8.16 -15.90 0.02
C TYR A 94 -8.95 -14.60 0.14
N LEU A 95 -10.26 -14.67 0.37
CA LEU A 95 -11.09 -13.48 0.60
C LEU A 95 -10.62 -12.74 1.86
N ILE A 96 -10.33 -13.48 2.93
CA ILE A 96 -9.77 -12.92 4.17
C ILE A 96 -8.41 -12.25 3.89
N ILE A 97 -7.52 -12.93 3.16
CA ILE A 97 -6.21 -12.38 2.78
C ILE A 97 -6.37 -11.04 2.05
N VAL A 98 -7.23 -10.99 1.02
CA VAL A 98 -7.45 -9.76 0.24
C VAL A 98 -8.03 -8.65 1.11
N ALA A 99 -9.04 -8.95 1.92
CA ALA A 99 -9.69 -7.95 2.77
C ALA A 99 -8.71 -7.34 3.77
N ILE A 100 -7.88 -8.17 4.42
CA ILE A 100 -6.87 -7.71 5.37
C ILE A 100 -5.76 -6.94 4.66
N CYS A 101 -5.22 -7.44 3.55
CA CYS A 101 -4.19 -6.73 2.78
C CYS A 101 -4.67 -5.34 2.33
N LEU A 102 -5.93 -5.22 1.89
CA LEU A 102 -6.51 -3.94 1.48
C LEU A 102 -6.70 -3.00 2.69
N ALA A 103 -7.24 -3.50 3.80
CA ALA A 103 -7.47 -2.71 5.00
C ALA A 103 -6.15 -2.20 5.61
N LEU A 104 -5.13 -3.07 5.66
CA LEU A 104 -3.83 -2.74 6.22
C LEU A 104 -2.94 -1.95 5.27
N HIS A 105 -3.18 -2.00 3.95
CA HIS A 105 -2.43 -1.19 3.00
C HIS A 105 -2.45 0.29 3.38
N TRP A 106 -3.63 0.85 3.66
CA TRP A 106 -3.72 2.22 4.14
C TRP A 106 -3.04 2.44 5.48
N LEU A 107 -3.12 1.47 6.41
CA LEU A 107 -2.45 1.57 7.70
C LEU A 107 -0.93 1.66 7.55
N VAL A 108 -0.33 0.80 6.73
CA VAL A 108 1.12 0.81 6.50
C VAL A 108 1.52 2.09 5.77
N ASP A 109 0.69 2.58 4.84
CA ASP A 109 0.88 3.90 4.23
C ASP A 109 0.81 5.04 5.25
N PHE A 110 -0.16 5.05 6.17
CA PHE A 110 -0.23 6.01 7.28
C PHE A 110 1.02 5.96 8.19
N LEU A 111 1.62 4.77 8.34
CA LEU A 111 2.82 4.57 9.15
C LEU A 111 4.11 4.93 8.43
N THR A 112 4.14 5.01 7.10
CA THR A 112 5.38 5.16 6.33
C THR A 112 5.42 6.42 5.46
N VAL A 113 4.28 7.01 5.11
CA VAL A 113 4.17 8.11 4.14
C VAL A 113 3.10 9.14 4.56
N ASP A 114 3.23 10.37 4.06
CA ASP A 114 2.18 11.39 4.15
C ASP A 114 0.95 10.99 3.32
N THR A 115 -0.22 10.84 3.95
CA THR A 115 -1.47 10.51 3.24
C THR A 115 -2.39 11.74 3.15
N ARG A 116 -3.28 11.74 2.15
CA ARG A 116 -4.33 12.75 1.98
C ARG A 116 -5.67 12.04 1.74
N PRO A 117 -6.17 11.27 2.73
CA PRO A 117 -7.17 10.21 2.56
C PRO A 117 -8.55 10.66 2.05
N LEU A 118 -8.72 11.95 1.75
CA LEU A 118 -9.96 12.55 1.27
C LEU A 118 -9.71 13.36 -0.01
N TYR A 119 -8.60 13.16 -0.71
CA TYR A 119 -8.31 13.89 -1.94
C TYR A 119 -9.13 13.30 -3.09
N PRO A 120 -9.84 14.11 -3.92
CA PRO A 120 -9.67 15.55 -4.12
C PRO A 120 -10.54 16.45 -3.24
N PHE A 121 -11.48 15.89 -2.47
CA PHE A 121 -12.45 16.66 -1.67
C PHE A 121 -11.79 17.48 -0.56
N SER A 122 -10.64 17.02 -0.05
CA SER A 122 -9.82 17.73 0.93
C SER A 122 -8.35 17.65 0.58
N ASN A 123 -7.67 18.79 0.67
CA ASN A 123 -6.21 18.88 0.58
C ASN A 123 -5.50 18.67 1.92
N LYS A 124 -6.25 18.35 2.99
CA LYS A 124 -5.68 18.14 4.32
C LYS A 124 -4.72 16.95 4.29
N ARG A 125 -3.48 17.21 4.67
CA ARG A 125 -2.49 16.16 4.88
C ARG A 125 -2.68 15.59 6.28
N VAL A 126 -2.79 14.27 6.36
CA VAL A 126 -2.84 13.57 7.64
C VAL A 126 -1.50 12.89 7.80
N ASN A 127 -0.72 13.43 8.74
CA ASN A 127 0.63 12.96 9.00
C ASN A 127 0.67 12.67 10.48
N PHE A 128 0.76 11.39 10.87
CA PHE A 128 0.77 11.08 12.29
C PHE A 128 2.00 11.69 12.99
N PHE A 129 3.15 11.79 12.30
CA PHE A 129 4.40 12.32 12.87
C PHE A 129 5.44 12.82 11.84
N PHE A 130 5.04 13.16 10.61
CA PHE A 130 5.97 13.34 9.47
C PHE A 130 5.81 14.69 8.82
N HIS A 131 6.92 15.40 8.64
CA HIS A 131 6.89 16.72 8.00
C HIS A 131 8.00 16.86 6.95
N THR A 132 9.00 15.96 6.94
CA THR A 132 10.17 16.07 6.06
C THR A 132 10.54 14.73 5.40
N ARG A 133 11.19 14.83 4.22
CA ARG A 133 11.72 13.66 3.49
C ARG A 133 12.76 12.86 4.29
N LYS A 134 13.57 13.53 5.11
CA LYS A 134 14.56 12.88 5.99
C LYS A 134 13.86 12.01 7.05
N GLN A 135 12.80 12.52 7.67
CA GLN A 135 12.02 11.74 8.65
C GLN A 135 11.37 10.50 8.01
N ARG A 136 10.86 10.62 6.78
CA ARG A 136 10.34 9.47 6.03
C ARG A 136 11.39 8.39 5.83
N LEU A 137 12.57 8.74 5.33
CA LEU A 137 13.63 7.76 5.07
C LEU A 137 14.10 7.06 6.34
N VAL A 138 14.27 7.81 7.44
CA VAL A 138 14.61 7.24 8.75
C VAL A 138 13.54 6.24 9.21
N ARG A 139 12.26 6.54 9.01
CA ARG A 139 11.18 5.63 9.40
C ARG A 139 11.08 4.41 8.52
N GLU A 140 11.19 4.55 7.20
CA GLU A 140 11.26 3.38 6.31
C GLU A 140 12.43 2.46 6.75
N ALA A 141 13.58 3.05 7.12
CA ALA A 141 14.74 2.32 7.64
C ALA A 141 14.53 1.70 9.03
N VAL A 142 13.56 2.14 9.83
CA VAL A 142 13.25 1.59 11.17
C VAL A 142 12.11 0.57 11.09
N ILE A 143 11.03 0.90 10.36
CA ILE A 143 9.84 0.07 10.21
C ILE A 143 10.18 -1.21 9.47
N THR A 144 11.01 -1.17 8.42
CA THR A 144 11.36 -2.39 7.67
C THR A 144 12.09 -3.42 8.52
N PRO A 145 13.17 -3.07 9.26
CA PRO A 145 13.79 -4.03 10.17
C PRO A 145 12.85 -4.56 11.26
N ILE A 146 12.01 -3.70 11.84
CA ILE A 146 11.02 -4.15 12.85
C ILE A 146 10.04 -5.13 12.22
N ALA A 147 9.48 -4.80 11.05
CA ALA A 147 8.56 -5.66 10.31
C ALA A 147 9.23 -6.98 9.91
N LEU A 148 10.51 -6.96 9.54
CA LEU A 148 11.28 -8.17 9.24
C LEU A 148 11.45 -9.05 10.47
N ILE A 149 11.81 -8.48 11.63
CA ILE A 149 11.94 -9.24 12.88
C ILE A 149 10.60 -9.88 13.25
N LEU A 150 9.50 -9.11 13.21
CA LEU A 150 8.17 -9.63 13.49
C LEU A 150 7.74 -10.72 12.50
N PHE A 151 8.06 -10.53 11.22
CA PHE A 151 7.82 -11.53 10.18
C PHE A 151 8.56 -12.83 10.48
N LEU A 152 9.86 -12.77 10.81
CA LEU A 152 10.64 -13.96 11.13
C LEU A 152 10.10 -14.69 12.38
N LEU A 153 9.66 -13.94 13.40
CA LEU A 153 9.04 -14.50 14.61
C LEU A 153 7.66 -15.13 14.34
N ALA A 154 6.94 -14.65 13.33
CA ALA A 154 5.64 -15.21 12.94
C ALA A 154 5.76 -16.38 11.96
N TYR A 155 6.86 -16.44 11.20
CA TYR A 155 7.08 -17.42 10.15
C TYR A 155 7.66 -18.75 10.68
N PHE A 156 8.50 -18.69 11.72
CA PHE A 156 9.16 -19.84 12.34
C PHE A 156 8.51 -20.21 13.67
#